data_AF-A0AAU6KVC9-F1
#
_entry.id   AF-A0AAU6KVC9-F1
#
_cell.length_a   1.000
_cell.length_b   1.000
_cell.length_c   1.000
_cell.angle_alpha   90.00
_cell.angle_beta   90.00
_cell.angle_gamma   90.00
#
_symmetry.space_group_name_H-M   'P 1'
#
loop_
_entity.id
_entity.type
_entity.pdbx_description
1 polymer ?
#
loop_
_entity_poly.entity_id
_entity_poly.type
_entity_poly.pdbx_seq_one_letter_code
_entity_poly.pdbx_strand_id
1 'polypeptide(L)'
;MDEATAEVFAFTARVCLAVGWQFRQVGDLDQPYRANLRWLARYRHRRCHRAPVADLLREVFAEPRPLFAGAERVGDRLAVLPVLYHLLWRHELTADLTSAPLSADTVVHRPSQDRP
;
A
#
# COMPACT_ATOMS: atom_id res chain seq x y z
N MET A 1 -16.48 -15.52 -12.75
CA MET A 1 -15.47 -15.75 -13.81
C MET A 1 -16.21 -16.46 -14.92
N ASP A 2 -16.10 -15.98 -16.16
CA ASP A 2 -16.70 -16.69 -17.30
C ASP A 2 -15.84 -17.91 -17.68
N GLU A 3 -16.45 -18.84 -18.42
CA GLU A 3 -15.85 -20.11 -18.86
C GLU A 3 -14.56 -19.86 -19.66
N ALA A 4 -14.59 -18.88 -20.58
CA ALA A 4 -13.46 -18.53 -21.43
C ALA A 4 -12.23 -18.06 -20.63
N THR A 5 -12.45 -17.25 -19.58
CA THR A 5 -11.36 -16.80 -18.69
C THR A 5 -10.77 -17.97 -17.91
N ALA A 6 -11.60 -18.92 -17.46
CA ALA A 6 -11.13 -20.10 -16.75
C ALA A 6 -10.27 -21.02 -17.63
N GLU A 7 -10.66 -21.21 -18.90
CA GLU A 7 -9.88 -21.99 -19.88
C GLU A 7 -8.50 -21.38 -20.14
N VAL A 8 -8.41 -20.06 -20.28
CA VAL A 8 -7.14 -19.35 -20.47
C VAL A 8 -6.22 -19.52 -19.26
N PHE A 9 -6.74 -19.41 -18.04
CA PHE A 9 -5.94 -19.64 -16.84
C PHE A 9 -5.48 -21.10 -16.72
N ALA A 10 -6.35 -22.07 -17.02
CA ALA A 10 -5.99 -23.48 -17.01
C ALA A 10 -4.91 -23.82 -18.05
N PHE A 11 -5.00 -23.24 -19.26
CA PHE A 11 -3.98 -23.38 -20.28
C PHE A 11 -2.64 -22.78 -19.81
N THR A 12 -2.66 -21.57 -19.26
CA THR A 12 -1.46 -20.90 -18.73
C THR A 12 -0.81 -21.72 -17.63
N ALA A 13 -1.60 -22.28 -16.71
CA ALA A 13 -1.11 -23.15 -15.64
C ALA A 13 -0.37 -24.37 -16.19
N ARG A 14 -0.92 -25.04 -17.22
CA ARG A 14 -0.28 -26.19 -17.88
C ARG A 14 1.05 -25.82 -18.53
N VAL A 15 1.12 -24.68 -19.22
CA VAL A 15 2.35 -24.20 -19.86
C VAL A 15 3.42 -23.86 -18.82
N CYS A 16 3.07 -23.17 -17.74
CA CYS A 16 4.00 -22.88 -16.65
C CYS A 16 4.55 -24.17 -16.02
N LEU A 17 3.69 -25.14 -15.70
CA LEU A 17 4.11 -26.40 -15.12
C LEU A 17 5.05 -27.19 -16.04
N ALA A 18 4.82 -27.16 -17.35
CA ALA A 18 5.66 -27.84 -18.35
C ALA A 18 7.10 -27.31 -18.40
N VAL A 19 7.33 -26.06 -18.02
CA VAL A 19 8.67 -25.44 -17.94
C VAL A 19 9.22 -25.37 -16.51
N GLY A 20 8.61 -26.08 -15.57
CA GLY A 20 9.03 -26.12 -14.16
C GLY A 20 8.65 -24.88 -13.35
N TRP A 21 7.75 -24.04 -13.85
CA TRP A 21 7.26 -22.86 -13.14
C TRP A 21 6.01 -23.18 -12.32
N GLN A 22 5.92 -22.58 -11.14
CA GLN A 22 4.70 -22.60 -10.33
C GLN A 22 3.69 -21.61 -10.90
N PHE A 23 2.42 -22.01 -10.93
CA PHE A 23 1.31 -21.13 -11.28
C PHE A 23 0.33 -21.01 -10.12
N ARG A 24 -0.05 -19.78 -9.80
CA ARG A 24 -1.11 -19.47 -8.84
C ARG A 24 -1.96 -18.34 -9.40
N GLN A 25 -3.26 -18.59 -9.53
CA GLN A 25 -4.21 -17.53 -9.80
C GLN A 25 -4.46 -16.74 -8.52
N VAL A 26 -4.15 -15.45 -8.52
CA VAL A 26 -4.46 -14.52 -7.43
C VAL A 26 -5.56 -13.60 -7.94
N GLY A 27 -6.82 -13.96 -7.66
CA GLY A 27 -7.99 -13.37 -8.32
C GLY A 27 -8.69 -12.27 -7.54
N ASP A 28 -8.85 -12.45 -6.22
CA ASP A 28 -9.55 -11.49 -5.39
C ASP A 28 -8.67 -11.03 -4.24
N LEU A 29 -8.58 -9.71 -4.09
CA LEU A 29 -8.05 -9.05 -2.91
C LEU A 29 -9.19 -8.94 -1.89
N ASP A 30 -9.04 -9.61 -0.75
CA ASP A 30 -10.07 -9.58 0.29
C ASP A 30 -10.26 -8.16 0.84
N GLN A 31 -11.44 -7.93 1.39
CA GLN A 31 -11.70 -6.73 2.19
C GLN A 31 -11.04 -6.91 3.56
N PRO A 32 -10.50 -5.85 4.17
CA PRO A 32 -10.47 -4.44 3.75
C PRO A 32 -9.32 -4.05 2.81
N TYR A 33 -8.39 -4.96 2.52
CA TYR A 33 -7.17 -4.66 1.74
C TYR A 33 -7.46 -4.02 0.38
N ARG A 34 -8.44 -4.54 -0.36
CA ARG A 34 -8.85 -3.93 -1.64
C ARG A 34 -9.34 -2.50 -1.50
N ALA A 35 -10.15 -2.19 -0.47
CA ALA A 35 -10.66 -0.85 -0.23
C ALA A 35 -9.51 0.13 0.06
N ASN A 36 -8.57 -0.28 0.91
CA ASN A 36 -7.38 0.50 1.25
C ASN A 36 -6.49 0.75 0.04
N LEU A 37 -6.25 -0.28 -0.78
CA LEU A 37 -5.50 -0.13 -2.03
C LEU A 37 -6.17 0.82 -3.02
N ARG A 38 -7.49 0.70 -3.21
CA ARG A 38 -8.26 1.61 -4.08
C ARG A 38 -8.18 3.05 -3.58
N TRP A 39 -8.22 3.25 -2.26
CA TRP A 39 -8.03 4.56 -1.65
C TRP A 39 -6.63 5.12 -1.92
N LEU A 40 -5.57 4.36 -1.59
CA LEU A 40 -4.18 4.78 -1.77
C LEU A 40 -3.83 5.02 -3.24
N ALA A 41 -4.42 4.28 -4.19
CA ALA A 41 -4.20 4.48 -5.62
C ALA A 41 -4.56 5.89 -6.10
N ARG A 42 -5.41 6.64 -5.38
CA ARG A 42 -5.71 8.05 -5.66
C ARG A 42 -4.52 8.98 -5.46
N TYR A 43 -3.52 8.54 -4.67
CA TYR A 43 -2.33 9.30 -4.29
C TYR A 43 -1.07 8.84 -5.03
N ARG A 44 -1.19 7.99 -6.06
CA ARG A 44 -0.03 7.45 -6.82
C ARG A 44 0.77 8.48 -7.64
N HIS A 45 0.19 9.65 -7.91
CA HIS A 45 0.78 10.64 -8.82
C HIS A 45 1.85 11.49 -8.12
N ARG A 46 2.93 11.84 -8.83
CA ARG A 46 4.06 12.65 -8.29
C ARG A 46 3.63 14.00 -7.70
N ARG A 47 2.48 14.55 -8.12
CA ARG A 47 1.89 15.79 -7.57
C ARG A 47 1.55 15.71 -6.08
N CYS A 48 1.35 14.49 -5.56
CA CYS A 48 1.09 14.25 -4.15
C CYS A 48 2.38 14.28 -3.32
N HIS A 49 3.56 14.21 -3.95
CA HIS A 49 4.84 14.29 -3.26
C HIS A 49 5.29 15.75 -3.07
N ARG A 50 5.80 16.06 -1.89
CA ARG A 50 6.50 17.31 -1.57
C ARG A 50 7.71 16.96 -0.71
N ALA A 51 8.93 17.14 -1.22
CA ALA A 51 10.14 16.62 -0.58
C ALA A 51 10.29 17.07 0.89
N PRO A 52 10.14 18.36 1.25
CA PRO A 52 10.30 18.77 2.65
C PRO A 52 9.31 18.10 3.61
N VAL A 53 8.05 17.94 3.17
CA VAL A 53 7.01 17.27 3.97
C VAL A 53 7.27 15.77 4.06
N ALA A 54 7.75 15.17 2.97
CA ALA A 54 8.07 13.75 2.93
C ALA A 54 9.22 13.40 3.88
N ASP A 55 10.27 14.22 3.91
CA ASP A 55 11.42 14.03 4.80
C ASP A 55 10.99 14.09 6.27
N LEU A 56 10.22 15.11 6.65
CA LEU A 56 9.64 15.22 7.99
C LEU A 56 8.71 14.05 8.36
N LEU A 57 7.89 13.57 7.42
CA LEU A 57 7.04 12.40 7.66
C LEU A 57 7.86 11.14 7.92
N ARG A 58 8.97 10.93 7.18
CA ARG A 58 9.86 9.77 7.40
C ARG A 58 10.55 9.84 8.77
N GLU A 59 10.87 11.04 9.25
CA GLU A 59 11.40 11.26 10.60
C GLU A 59 10.34 11.01 11.68
N VAL A 60 9.14 11.59 11.52
CA VAL A 60 8.04 11.42 12.49
C VAL A 60 7.59 9.96 12.59
N PHE A 61 7.62 9.20 11.49
CA PHE A 61 7.26 7.78 11.50
C PHE A 61 8.47 6.85 11.64
N ALA A 62 9.65 7.35 12.03
CA ALA A 62 10.75 6.50 12.45
C ALA A 62 10.37 5.63 13.66
N GLU A 63 9.43 6.10 14.48
CA GLU A 63 8.73 5.33 15.51
C GLU A 63 7.27 5.10 15.08
N PRO A 64 6.67 3.93 15.36
CA PRO A 64 5.27 3.65 15.05
C PRO A 64 4.31 4.61 15.76
N ARG A 65 3.41 5.26 14.99
CA ARG A 65 2.46 6.26 15.52
C ARG A 65 1.13 6.23 14.74
N PRO A 66 0.02 6.69 15.36
CA PRO A 66 -1.25 6.89 14.65
C PRO A 66 -1.11 7.84 13.45
N LEU A 67 -1.79 7.52 12.34
CA LEU A 67 -1.71 8.23 11.07
C LEU A 67 -1.97 9.73 11.20
N PHE A 68 -3.08 10.12 11.85
CA PHE A 68 -3.43 11.53 12.01
C PHE A 68 -2.50 12.25 12.99
N ALA A 69 -2.15 11.60 14.10
CA ALA A 69 -1.22 12.17 15.08
C ALA A 69 0.15 12.45 14.43
N GLY A 70 0.67 11.55 13.58
CA GLY A 70 1.91 11.78 12.86
C GLY A 70 1.80 12.90 11.83
N ALA A 71 0.70 12.98 11.09
CA ALA A 71 0.47 14.06 10.12
C ALA A 71 0.43 15.45 10.79
N GLU A 72 -0.27 15.56 11.93
CA GLU A 72 -0.41 16.80 12.69
C GLU A 72 0.92 17.28 13.32
N ARG A 73 1.84 16.36 13.60
CA ARG A 73 3.21 16.73 14.04
C ARG A 73 4.05 17.37 12.94
N VAL A 74 3.73 17.13 11.67
CA VAL A 74 4.45 17.72 10.52
C VAL A 74 3.88 19.07 10.12
N GLY A 75 2.56 19.25 10.23
CA GLY A 75 1.90 20.52 9.91
C GLY A 75 0.39 20.38 9.71
N ASP A 76 -0.19 21.29 8.92
CA ASP A 76 -1.62 21.24 8.59
C ASP A 76 -2.00 19.88 7.98
N ARG A 77 -2.85 19.15 8.69
CA ARG A 77 -3.20 17.77 8.34
C ARG A 77 -3.73 17.65 6.91
N LEU A 78 -4.56 18.58 6.45
CA LEU A 78 -5.13 18.52 5.10
C LEU A 78 -4.07 18.72 4.02
N ALA A 79 -3.05 19.55 4.30
CA ALA A 79 -1.89 19.73 3.42
C ALA A 79 -0.90 18.56 3.46
N VAL A 80 -0.78 17.86 4.60
CA VAL A 80 0.18 16.77 4.84
C VAL A 80 -0.34 15.41 4.35
N LEU A 81 -1.63 15.11 4.54
CA LEU A 81 -2.22 13.81 4.23
C LEU A 81 -1.97 13.33 2.77
N PRO A 82 -2.04 14.18 1.74
CA PRO A 82 -1.71 13.73 0.38
C PRO A 82 -0.29 13.19 0.24
N VAL A 83 0.68 13.78 0.96
CA VAL A 83 2.09 13.31 0.97
C VAL A 83 2.20 12.02 1.75
N LEU A 84 1.58 11.93 2.93
CA LEU A 84 1.56 10.71 3.75
C LEU A 84 1.01 9.51 2.96
N TYR A 85 -0.18 9.65 2.35
CA TYR A 85 -0.77 8.57 1.55
C TYR A 85 0.07 8.25 0.30
N HIS A 86 0.76 9.23 -0.27
CA HIS A 86 1.72 8.98 -1.35
C HIS A 86 2.89 8.12 -0.87
N LEU A 87 3.45 8.38 0.31
CA LEU A 87 4.53 7.58 0.88
C LEU A 87 4.09 6.16 1.23
N LEU A 88 2.86 5.97 1.74
CA LEU A 88 2.26 4.64 1.93
C LEU A 88 2.12 3.90 0.60
N TRP A 89 1.66 4.58 -0.46
CA TRP A 89 1.57 4.00 -1.81
C TRP A 89 2.93 3.58 -2.37
N ARG A 90 3.99 4.35 -2.06
CA ARG A 90 5.37 4.09 -2.48
C ARG A 90 6.10 3.08 -1.59
N HIS A 91 5.44 2.56 -0.54
CA HIS A 91 6.06 1.73 0.50
C HIS A 91 7.24 2.40 1.23
N GLU A 92 7.31 3.73 1.20
CA GLU A 92 8.29 4.50 1.98
C GLU A 92 7.83 4.69 3.43
N LEU A 93 6.53 4.53 3.67
CA LEU A 93 5.92 4.26 4.95
C LEU A 93 5.08 2.98 4.83
N THR A 94 4.85 2.32 5.95
CA THR A 94 4.08 1.08 6.04
C THR A 94 3.00 1.18 7.11
N ALA A 95 1.91 0.46 6.89
CA ALA A 95 0.77 0.32 7.80
C ALA A 95 0.12 -1.05 7.55
N ASP A 96 -0.62 -1.56 8.53
CA ASP A 96 -1.49 -2.72 8.30
C ASP A 96 -2.69 -2.30 7.43
N LEU A 97 -2.72 -2.83 6.20
CA LEU A 97 -3.81 -2.59 5.25
C LEU A 97 -4.81 -3.74 5.22
N THR A 98 -4.57 -4.82 5.97
CA THR A 98 -5.25 -6.11 5.86
C THR A 98 -6.25 -6.35 6.98
N SER A 99 -6.02 -5.84 8.18
CA SER A 99 -6.94 -6.11 9.30
C SER A 99 -8.13 -5.16 9.38
N ALA A 100 -7.97 -3.89 8.97
CA ALA A 100 -9.02 -2.88 9.04
C ALA A 100 -8.90 -1.84 7.91
N PRO A 101 -9.98 -1.10 7.57
CA PRO A 101 -9.87 0.10 6.75
C PRO A 101 -8.90 1.12 7.37
N LEU A 102 -8.16 1.84 6.53
CA LEU A 102 -7.31 2.94 6.96
C LEU A 102 -8.14 3.99 7.70
N SER A 103 -7.68 4.36 8.89
CA SER A 103 -8.34 5.33 9.77
C SER A 103 -7.31 6.28 10.38
N ALA A 104 -7.81 7.24 11.17
CA ALA A 104 -6.97 8.17 11.93
C ALA A 104 -5.98 7.44 12.86
N ASP A 105 -6.42 6.30 13.41
CA ASP A 105 -5.72 5.53 14.43
C ASP A 105 -4.82 4.44 13.84
N THR A 106 -4.85 4.22 12.52
CA THR A 106 -3.97 3.25 11.88
C THR A 106 -2.52 3.59 12.22
N VAL A 107 -1.81 2.62 12.78
CA VAL A 107 -0.39 2.76 13.10
C VAL A 107 0.41 2.75 11.81
N VAL A 108 1.19 3.82 11.61
CA VAL A 108 2.11 4.00 10.49
C VAL A 108 3.53 4.01 11.05
N HIS A 109 4.46 3.42 10.30
CA HIS A 109 5.87 3.44 10.62
C HIS A 109 6.70 3.42 9.33
N ARG A 110 7.99 3.75 9.41
CA ARG A 110 8.94 3.49 8.33
C ARG A 110 9.12 1.98 8.17
N PRO A 111 9.26 1.44 6.94
CA PRO A 111 9.67 0.05 6.77
C PRO A 111 10.96 -0.21 7.54
N SER A 112 11.01 -1.35 8.22
CA SER A 112 12.25 -1.86 8.82
C SER A 112 13.31 -1.93 7.73
N GLN A 113 14.52 -1.42 8.00
CA GLN A 113 15.63 -1.56 7.04
C GLN A 113 16.10 -3.02 6.89
N ASP A 114 15.54 -3.95 7.68
CA ASP A 114 15.69 -5.37 7.46
C ASP A 114 14.81 -5.85 6.30
N ARG A 115 15.42 -5.88 5.12
CA ARG A 115 15.19 -7.00 4.20
C ARG A 115 16.49 -7.31 3.44
N PRO A 116 16.86 -8.60 3.32
CA PRO A 116 18.02 -9.06 2.56
C PRO A 116 18.00 -8.62 1.09
#